data_AF-A0A645H9W8-F1
#
_entry.id   AF-A0A645H9W8-F1
#
_cell.length_a   1.000
_cell.length_b   1.000
_cell.length_c   1.000
_cell.angle_alpha   90.00
_cell.angle_beta   90.00
_cell.angle_gamma   90.00
#
_symmetry.space_group_name_H-M   'P 1'
#
loop_
_entity.id
_entity.type
_entity.pdbx_description
1 polymer ?
#
loop_
_entity_poly.entity_id
_entity_poly.type
_entity_poly.pdbx_seq_one_letter_code
_entity_poly.pdbx_strand_id
1 'polypeptide(L)'
;MELVARIKAHINRIERYKVSKNFESPIEFDDIKIYRNAYKVTKGGIDISFSNTEFRLLVYLIDNAFNAVSRQKILKGVWQSDLYDENIVNTYIKRIRIKLDDVGSNEKYIKSIRGVGYMFETEFK
;
A
#
# COMPACT_ATOMS: atom_id res chain seq x y z
N MET A 1 -20.84 -23.57 -30.69
CA MET A 1 -19.94 -23.84 -29.54
C MET A 1 -20.55 -23.25 -28.27
N GLU A 2 -21.70 -23.75 -27.79
CA GLU A 2 -22.45 -23.04 -26.72
C GLU A 2 -22.56 -23.82 -25.40
N LEU A 3 -22.31 -25.13 -25.40
CA LEU A 3 -22.34 -25.92 -24.17
C LEU A 3 -21.02 -25.89 -23.38
N VAL A 4 -19.87 -25.89 -24.07
CA VAL A 4 -18.54 -25.92 -23.43
C VAL A 4 -18.24 -24.60 -22.70
N ALA A 5 -18.76 -23.48 -23.22
CA ALA A 5 -18.60 -22.16 -22.62
C ALA A 5 -19.36 -22.02 -21.30
N ARG A 6 -20.57 -22.61 -21.20
CA ARG A 6 -21.37 -22.58 -19.97
C ARG A 6 -20.75 -23.44 -18.87
N ILE A 7 -20.17 -24.58 -19.23
CA ILE A 7 -19.44 -25.45 -18.29
C ILE A 7 -18.14 -24.77 -17.83
N LYS A 8 -17.36 -24.17 -18.73
CA LYS A 8 -16.18 -23.36 -18.36
C LYS A 8 -16.54 -22.15 -17.48
N ALA A 9 -17.68 -21.50 -17.73
CA ALA A 9 -18.16 -20.40 -16.91
C ALA A 9 -18.56 -20.85 -15.49
N HIS A 10 -19.13 -22.07 -15.37
CA HIS A 10 -19.47 -22.66 -14.08
C HIS A 10 -18.23 -23.12 -13.29
N ILE A 11 -17.23 -23.69 -13.96
CA ILE A 11 -15.93 -24.05 -13.35
C ILE A 11 -15.18 -22.79 -12.91
N ASN A 12 -15.09 -21.75 -13.75
CA ASN A 12 -14.53 -20.45 -13.37
C ASN A 12 -15.29 -19.80 -12.20
N ARG A 13 -16.60 -20.06 -12.06
CA ARG A 13 -17.39 -19.56 -10.92
C ARG A 13 -17.05 -20.31 -9.64
N ILE A 14 -16.83 -21.62 -9.70
CA ILE A 14 -16.41 -22.45 -8.55
C ILE A 14 -14.96 -22.14 -8.13
N GLU A 15 -14.07 -21.84 -9.07
CA GLU A 15 -12.70 -21.37 -8.76
C GLU A 15 -12.71 -19.97 -8.14
N ARG A 16 -13.54 -19.04 -8.66
CA ARG A 16 -13.79 -17.75 -8.00
C ARG A 16 -14.40 -17.92 -6.60
N TYR A 17 -15.27 -18.92 -6.41
CA TYR A 17 -15.87 -19.26 -5.12
C TYR A 17 -14.88 -19.85 -4.10
N LYS A 18 -13.80 -20.52 -4.56
CA LYS A 18 -12.69 -20.98 -3.67
C LYS A 18 -11.69 -19.87 -3.33
N VAL A 19 -11.50 -18.88 -4.21
CA VAL A 19 -10.70 -17.67 -3.93
C VAL A 19 -11.45 -16.68 -3.01
N SER A 20 -12.76 -16.87 -2.84
CA SER A 20 -13.63 -16.11 -1.92
C SER A 20 -13.41 -16.42 -0.43
N LYS A 21 -12.21 -16.88 -0.05
CA LYS A 21 -11.82 -17.02 1.36
C LYS A 21 -11.01 -15.77 1.75
N ASN A 22 -11.72 -14.70 2.14
CA ASN A 22 -11.21 -13.51 2.84
C ASN A 22 -10.07 -12.71 2.17
N PHE A 23 -10.21 -12.32 0.90
CA PHE A 23 -9.41 -11.20 0.39
C PHE A 23 -10.27 -9.95 0.30
N GLU A 24 -10.05 -9.00 1.21
CA GLU A 24 -10.38 -7.60 0.94
C GLU A 24 -9.84 -7.25 -0.46
N SER A 25 -10.65 -6.56 -1.27
CA SER A 25 -10.20 -6.04 -2.56
C SER A 25 -8.89 -5.25 -2.37
N PRO A 26 -7.91 -5.39 -3.28
CA PRO A 26 -6.68 -4.61 -3.17
C PRO A 26 -6.99 -3.12 -3.13
N ILE A 27 -6.17 -2.36 -2.42
CA ILE A 27 -6.21 -0.90 -2.53
C ILE A 27 -5.56 -0.55 -3.86
N GLU A 28 -6.27 0.20 -4.70
CA GLU A 28 -5.82 0.57 -6.04
C GLU A 28 -5.74 2.09 -6.16
N PHE A 29 -4.63 2.60 -6.69
CA PHE A 29 -4.44 4.00 -7.05
C PHE A 29 -3.42 4.07 -8.18
N ASP A 30 -3.66 4.95 -9.16
CA ASP A 30 -2.82 5.05 -10.36
C ASP A 30 -2.60 3.65 -11.00
N ASP A 31 -1.35 3.22 -11.12
CA ASP A 31 -0.94 1.89 -11.61
C ASP A 31 -0.47 0.95 -10.48
N ILE A 32 -0.73 1.32 -9.22
CA ILE A 32 -0.32 0.61 -8.01
C ILE A 32 -1.48 -0.19 -7.42
N LYS A 33 -1.20 -1.43 -7.00
CA LYS A 33 -2.14 -2.28 -6.24
C LYS A 33 -1.47 -2.81 -4.98
N ILE A 34 -2.18 -2.74 -3.87
CA ILE A 34 -1.71 -3.20 -2.55
C ILE A 34 -2.64 -4.29 -2.03
N TYR A 35 -2.09 -5.47 -1.81
CA TYR A 35 -2.78 -6.63 -1.26
C TYR A 35 -2.38 -6.78 0.21
N ARG A 36 -3.20 -6.24 1.13
CA ARG A 36 -2.95 -6.23 2.58
C ARG A 36 -2.61 -7.61 3.13
N ASN A 37 -3.47 -8.59 2.86
CA ASN A 37 -3.32 -9.96 3.39
C ASN A 37 -2.14 -10.72 2.78
N ALA A 38 -1.67 -10.32 1.59
CA ALA A 38 -0.56 -10.95 0.91
C ALA A 38 0.78 -10.23 1.13
N TYR A 39 0.80 -9.11 1.86
CA TYR A 39 1.99 -8.25 2.02
C TYR A 39 2.65 -7.90 0.67
N LYS A 40 1.81 -7.67 -0.34
CA LYS A 40 2.23 -7.55 -1.74
C LYS A 40 1.86 -6.18 -2.29
N VAL A 41 2.80 -5.56 -2.99
CA VAL A 41 2.61 -4.30 -3.72
C VAL A 41 3.02 -4.53 -5.16
N THR A 42 2.18 -4.15 -6.12
CA THR A 42 2.49 -4.21 -7.55
C THR A 42 2.36 -2.84 -8.18
N LYS A 43 3.23 -2.51 -9.15
CA LYS A 43 3.10 -1.34 -10.04
C LYS A 43 3.12 -1.81 -11.49
N GLY A 44 2.10 -1.51 -12.27
CA GLY A 44 1.99 -1.98 -13.66
C GLY A 44 1.95 -3.49 -13.79
N GLY A 45 1.40 -4.15 -12.76
CA GLY A 45 1.40 -5.61 -12.66
C GLY A 45 2.74 -6.24 -12.26
N ILE A 46 3.81 -5.45 -12.10
CA ILE A 46 5.13 -5.92 -11.66
C ILE A 46 5.21 -5.86 -10.14
N ASP A 47 5.71 -6.92 -9.50
CA ASP A 47 5.92 -6.97 -8.05
C ASP A 47 7.01 -6.01 -7.60
N ILE A 48 6.72 -5.20 -6.57
CA ILE A 48 7.71 -4.36 -5.90
C ILE A 48 7.98 -4.97 -4.53
N SER A 49 9.24 -5.34 -4.29
CA SER A 49 9.64 -5.90 -3.01
C SER A 49 9.68 -4.82 -1.91
N PHE A 50 8.85 -5.00 -0.88
CA PHE A 50 8.87 -4.21 0.35
C PHE A 50 9.36 -5.09 1.52
N SER A 51 10.17 -4.51 2.40
CA SER A 51 10.39 -5.09 3.73
C SER A 51 9.11 -4.97 4.55
N ASN A 52 8.99 -5.81 5.59
CA ASN A 52 7.82 -5.79 6.47
C ASN A 52 7.53 -4.39 7.05
N THR A 53 8.57 -3.67 7.47
CA THR A 53 8.44 -2.33 8.05
C THR A 53 8.04 -1.29 7.02
N GLU A 54 8.58 -1.33 5.80
CA GLU A 54 8.17 -0.42 4.72
C GLU A 54 6.71 -0.65 4.34
N PHE A 55 6.29 -1.92 4.24
CA PHE A 55 4.90 -2.27 3.95
C PHE A 55 3.95 -1.76 5.04
N ARG A 56 4.28 -2.01 6.31
CA ARG A 56 3.49 -1.53 7.46
C ARG A 56 3.41 0.00 7.48
N LEU A 57 4.50 0.70 7.19
CA LEU A 57 4.49 2.16 7.11
C LEU A 57 3.60 2.66 5.97
N LEU A 58 3.68 2.06 4.79
CA LEU A 58 2.83 2.43 3.66
C LEU A 58 1.35 2.22 3.99
N VAL A 59 0.99 1.06 4.54
CA VAL A 59 -0.40 0.76 4.94
C VAL A 59 -0.86 1.71 6.04
N TYR A 60 -0.01 2.02 7.02
CA TYR A 60 -0.35 2.96 8.09
C TYR A 60 -0.67 4.36 7.56
N LEU A 61 0.09 4.85 6.58
CA LEU A 61 -0.17 6.12 5.93
C LEU A 61 -1.45 6.11 5.10
N ILE A 62 -1.72 5.01 4.38
CA ILE A 62 -2.95 4.83 3.60
C ILE A 62 -4.19 4.80 4.51
N ASP A 63 -4.10 4.12 5.64
CA ASP A 63 -5.19 4.08 6.64
C ASP A 63 -5.49 5.47 7.21
N ASN A 64 -4.47 6.35 7.25
CA ASN A 64 -4.59 7.75 7.62
C ASN A 64 -4.56 8.68 6.40
N ALA A 65 -5.02 8.22 5.23
CA ALA A 65 -5.02 9.03 4.02
C ALA A 65 -5.77 10.35 4.22
N PHE A 66 -5.33 11.39 3.51
CA PHE A 66 -5.82 12.77 3.62
C PHE A 66 -5.66 13.43 5.00
N ASN A 67 -4.95 12.79 5.93
CA ASN A 67 -4.61 13.35 7.22
C ASN A 67 -3.10 13.49 7.37
N ALA A 68 -2.63 14.66 7.81
CA ALA A 68 -1.23 14.85 8.14
C ALA A 68 -0.91 14.12 9.45
N VAL A 69 -0.02 13.13 9.39
CA VAL A 69 0.38 12.32 10.54
C VAL A 69 1.77 12.73 10.99
N SER A 70 1.93 13.01 12.30
CA SER A 70 3.22 13.39 12.86
C SER A 70 4.22 12.24 12.84
N ARG A 71 5.51 12.59 12.73
CA ARG A 71 6.61 11.61 12.76
C ARG A 71 6.59 10.75 14.03
N GLN A 72 6.34 11.34 15.20
CA GLN A 72 6.12 10.60 16.45
C GLN A 72 4.94 9.61 16.38
N LYS A 73 3.80 10.02 15.80
CA LYS A 73 2.62 9.15 15.71
C LYS A 73 2.87 7.99 14.74
N ILE A 74 3.52 8.25 13.61
CA ILE A 74 3.97 7.22 12.66
C ILE A 74 4.94 6.25 13.35
N LEU A 75 5.95 6.76 14.05
CA LEU A 75 6.93 5.96 14.77
C LEU A 75 6.25 5.00 15.76
N LYS A 76 5.35 5.53 16.60
CA LYS A 76 4.61 4.72 17.58
C LYS A 76 3.69 3.69 16.90
N GLY A 77 2.98 4.07 15.84
CA GLY A 77 2.07 3.17 15.13
C GLY A 77 2.76 2.02 14.39
N VAL A 78 3.94 2.28 13.82
CA VAL A 78 4.66 1.31 12.98
C VAL A 78 5.74 0.55 13.77
N TRP A 79 6.53 1.21 14.60
CA TRP A 79 7.60 0.54 15.33
C TRP A 79 7.19 0.05 16.73
N GLN A 80 6.15 0.62 17.34
CA GLN A 80 5.66 0.25 18.68
C GLN A 80 6.79 0.16 19.73
N SER A 81 7.80 1.01 19.60
CA SER A 81 9.01 0.99 20.42
C SER A 81 9.55 2.40 20.58
N ASP A 82 9.91 2.74 21.80
CA ASP A 82 10.51 4.03 22.17
C ASP A 82 12.03 4.06 21.95
N LEU A 83 12.62 2.98 21.43
CA LEU A 83 14.07 2.88 21.18
C LEU A 83 14.51 3.56 19.88
N TYR A 84 13.57 3.84 18.99
CA TYR A 84 13.85 4.39 17.67
C TYR A 84 13.64 5.91 17.66
N ASP A 85 14.48 6.61 16.91
CA ASP A 85 14.35 8.05 16.71
C ASP A 85 13.41 8.37 15.54
N GLU A 86 12.74 9.52 15.59
CA GLU A 86 11.83 10.00 14.52
C GLU A 86 12.49 10.05 13.13
N ASN A 87 13.82 10.20 13.06
CA ASN A 87 14.57 10.19 11.80
C ASN A 87 14.51 8.85 11.06
N ILE A 88 14.21 7.74 11.74
CA ILE A 88 14.00 6.45 11.06
C ILE A 88 12.80 6.54 10.12
N VAL A 89 11.76 7.28 10.49
CA VAL A 89 10.58 7.50 9.66
C VAL A 89 11.00 8.14 8.34
N ASN A 90 11.82 9.19 8.39
CA ASN A 90 12.30 9.89 7.19
C ASN A 90 13.04 8.95 6.23
N THR A 91 13.89 8.06 6.78
CA THR A 91 14.65 7.08 5.98
C THR A 91 13.71 6.10 5.28
N TYR A 92 12.72 5.58 5.99
CA TYR A 92 11.77 4.62 5.41
C TYR A 92 10.80 5.30 4.43
N ILE A 93 10.36 6.54 4.68
CA ILE A 93 9.58 7.33 3.70
C ILE A 93 10.37 7.50 2.41
N LYS A 94 11.65 7.86 2.49
CA LYS A 94 12.51 8.01 1.31
C LYS A 94 12.61 6.70 0.52
N ARG A 95 12.76 5.56 1.20
CA ARG A 95 12.80 4.23 0.55
C ARG A 95 11.49 3.89 -0.14
N ILE A 96 10.36 4.11 0.53
CA ILE A 96 9.03 3.88 -0.04
C ILE A 96 8.84 4.75 -1.28
N ARG A 97 9.17 6.04 -1.20
CA ARG A 97 9.08 6.96 -2.33
C ARG A 97 9.88 6.48 -3.54
N ILE A 98 11.13 6.07 -3.34
CA ILE A 98 11.95 5.49 -4.42
C ILE A 98 11.27 4.26 -5.04
N LYS A 99 10.73 3.36 -4.21
CA LYS A 99 10.04 2.14 -4.67
C LYS A 99 8.75 2.42 -5.45
N LEU A 100 8.02 3.46 -5.07
CA LEU A 100 6.80 3.88 -5.77
C LEU A 100 7.09 4.80 -6.97
N ASP A 101 8.34 5.19 -7.19
CA ASP A 101 8.77 6.24 -8.14
C ASP A 101 8.16 7.62 -7.81
N ASP A 102 7.95 7.87 -6.52
CA ASP A 102 7.40 9.08 -5.93
C ASP A 102 8.52 10.06 -5.52
N VAL A 103 9.43 10.36 -6.45
CA VAL A 103 10.70 11.07 -6.18
C VAL A 103 10.77 12.45 -6.82
N GLY A 104 11.60 13.34 -6.24
CA GLY A 104 11.83 14.69 -6.75
C GLY A 104 10.74 15.68 -6.33
N SER A 105 10.44 16.66 -7.19
CA SER A 105 9.37 17.64 -6.96
C SER A 105 7.96 17.04 -7.06
N ASN A 106 7.85 15.77 -7.48
CA ASN A 106 6.60 15.06 -7.69
C ASN A 106 6.35 14.08 -6.52
N GLU A 107 6.23 14.62 -5.30
CA GLU A 107 5.66 13.89 -4.15
C GLU A 107 4.17 13.61 -4.43
N LYS A 108 3.85 12.74 -5.37
CA LYS A 108 2.49 12.45 -5.86
C LYS A 108 1.65 11.73 -4.81
N TYR A 109 2.24 10.81 -4.04
CA TYR A 109 1.49 9.96 -3.09
C TYR A 109 1.75 10.32 -1.64
N ILE A 110 3.02 10.43 -1.24
CA ILE A 110 3.38 10.74 0.14
C ILE A 110 3.88 12.18 0.16
N LYS A 111 3.09 13.10 0.72
CA LYS A 111 3.45 14.53 0.85
C LYS A 111 4.21 14.81 2.12
N SER A 112 5.21 15.69 2.04
CA SER A 112 5.89 16.24 3.22
C SER A 112 5.14 17.47 3.72
N ILE A 113 4.52 17.40 4.90
CA ILE A 113 3.83 18.53 5.51
C ILE A 113 4.78 19.21 6.50
N ARG A 114 5.34 20.35 6.09
CA ARG A 114 6.37 21.08 6.86
C ARG A 114 5.88 21.38 8.28
N GLY A 115 6.69 21.01 9.27
CA GLY A 115 6.37 21.20 10.69
C GLY A 115 5.41 20.17 11.28
N VAL A 116 4.81 19.28 10.48
CA VAL A 116 3.83 18.28 10.94
C VAL A 116 4.38 16.87 10.76
N GLY A 117 4.64 16.44 9.52
CA GLY A 117 5.04 15.07 9.21
C GLY A 117 4.68 14.69 7.79
N TYR A 118 3.95 13.59 7.62
CA TYR A 118 3.65 13.02 6.31
C TYR A 118 2.16 12.79 6.12
N MET A 119 1.69 12.95 4.89
CA MET A 119 0.32 12.68 4.49
C MET A 119 0.31 11.81 3.25
N PHE A 120 -0.55 10.80 3.23
CA PHE A 120 -0.84 10.08 2.00
C PHE A 120 -2.01 10.76 1.29
N GLU A 121 -1.79 11.21 0.06
CA GLU A 121 -2.76 11.97 -0.72
C GLU A 121 -2.82 11.38 -2.12
N THR A 122 -3.84 10.55 -2.38
CA THR A 122 -4.12 10.03 -3.72
C THR A 122 -5.57 9.62 -3.82
N GLU A 123 -6.12 9.66 -5.02
CA GLU A 123 -7.47 9.16 -5.28
C GLU A 123 -7.44 7.63 -5.43
N PHE A 124 -8.13 6.93 -4.54
CA PHE A 124 -8.32 5.50 -4.62
C PHE A 124 -9.37 5.15 -5.69
N LYS A 125 -9.19 4.00 -6.35
CA LYS A 125 -10.12 3.46 -7.36
C LYS A 125 -11.09 2.45 -6.77
#